data_AF-A0A6M2BVA8-F1
#
_entry.id   AF-A0A6M2BVA8-F1
#
_cell.length_a   1.000
_cell.length_b   1.000
_cell.length_c   1.000
_cell.angle_alpha   90.00
_cell.angle_beta   90.00
_cell.angle_gamma   90.00
#
_symmetry.space_group_name_H-M   'P 1'
#
loop_
_entity.id
_entity.type
_entity.pdbx_description
1 polymer ?
#
loop_
_entity_poly.entity_id
_entity_poly.type
_entity_poly.pdbx_seq_one_letter_code
_entity_poly.pdbx_strand_id
1 'polypeptide(L)'
;MTRFFPSLVLLFALSACGNAAAAQGKLATLSASPLASGPSFRVNSYVDRDQQRPSVARAPDGSFVVAWDSDGEDGSVDGVYARRYDAQGVARGDEFRVNVVTRNRQYAPRVAMDGSGGFVVVWLSNSQDALGLEIYARRFDASGTPLGGEFRVDTTGHPAYSQFDVAMAGDGRFVVTWIDRFNILSLSALQQQTLNAQRYASDGSPVGSVITVYQTDLYAVRTPTVTMNDSGAFVVAWYIGPGSIWAHRYSASGQSLGLGGFRVSPVNPQVVVDRPQISSNAAGEFAIAWETSGASDLADTGVYVRRYAANGAAATAATPVDSHLLRNPEIAVSGSSFVVTAQSDAIYAQCVGGAGPGGAAFRVDDSATPYTPLFASVGSDGSGNLVFAWQNLSADGDRSRDVYARLLGPCQP
;
A
#
# COMPACT_ATOMS: atom_id res chain seq x y z
N MET A 1 41.59 -65.69 -19.13
CA MET A 1 41.93 -66.23 -17.79
C MET A 1 43.00 -65.31 -17.21
N THR A 2 42.68 -64.38 -16.30
CA THR A 2 42.73 -64.52 -14.81
C THR A 2 44.14 -64.85 -14.29
N ARG A 3 44.76 -64.22 -13.26
CA ARG A 3 44.41 -63.27 -12.15
C ARG A 3 45.77 -62.63 -11.70
N PHE A 4 45.94 -61.69 -10.74
CA PHE A 4 45.12 -60.96 -9.75
C PHE A 4 45.85 -59.63 -9.34
N PHE A 5 45.27 -58.84 -8.43
CA PHE A 5 45.95 -57.82 -7.58
C PHE A 5 45.71 -58.18 -6.08
N PRO A 6 46.52 -57.71 -5.11
CA PRO A 6 46.39 -58.09 -3.70
C PRO A 6 45.41 -57.23 -2.86
N SER A 7 44.85 -57.87 -1.83
CA SER A 7 44.04 -57.34 -0.71
C SER A 7 44.89 -57.34 0.59
N LEU A 8 44.56 -56.82 1.79
CA LEU A 8 43.65 -55.85 2.43
C LEU A 8 43.66 -56.20 3.97
N VAL A 9 43.17 -55.30 4.86
CA VAL A 9 42.84 -55.48 6.32
C VAL A 9 44.01 -55.27 7.32
N LEU A 10 44.02 -54.47 8.41
CA LEU A 10 43.14 -53.46 9.10
C LEU A 10 42.47 -53.86 10.45
N LEU A 11 42.79 -53.15 11.57
CA LEU A 11 42.01 -52.90 12.83
C LEU A 11 42.79 -51.89 13.73
N PHE A 12 42.31 -50.68 14.11
CA PHE A 12 41.45 -50.22 15.25
C PHE A 12 42.03 -50.38 16.69
N ALA A 13 41.88 -49.48 17.70
CA ALA A 13 40.78 -48.51 18.02
C ALA A 13 41.11 -47.29 18.96
N LEU A 14 40.28 -46.22 18.84
CA LEU A 14 39.76 -45.15 19.76
C LEU A 14 40.56 -44.43 20.90
N SER A 15 40.45 -43.08 20.95
CA SER A 15 39.57 -42.31 21.89
C SER A 15 39.42 -40.80 21.51
N ALA A 16 38.44 -40.09 22.08
CA ALA A 16 38.00 -38.70 21.76
C ALA A 16 38.82 -37.59 22.51
N CYS A 17 38.76 -36.27 22.23
CA CYS A 17 37.60 -35.39 21.99
C CYS A 17 38.00 -33.99 21.44
N GLY A 18 37.05 -33.25 20.81
CA GLY A 18 37.14 -31.79 20.60
C GLY A 18 37.30 -31.29 19.14
N ASN A 19 36.21 -31.24 18.36
CA ASN A 19 36.19 -30.65 17.01
C ASN A 19 35.84 -29.15 17.02
N ALA A 20 36.60 -28.34 16.28
CA ALA A 20 36.24 -26.97 15.91
C ALA A 20 36.40 -26.77 14.39
N ALA A 21 35.48 -27.37 13.61
CA ALA A 21 35.45 -27.23 12.15
C ALA A 21 34.02 -27.34 11.60
N ALA A 22 33.31 -26.20 11.50
CA ALA A 22 32.16 -26.00 10.61
C ALA A 22 31.60 -24.56 10.75
N ALA A 23 32.00 -23.62 9.88
CA ALA A 23 31.35 -22.31 9.74
C ALA A 23 31.65 -21.58 8.41
N GLN A 24 31.83 -22.28 7.29
CA GLN A 24 31.67 -21.65 5.98
C GLN A 24 30.24 -21.89 5.52
N GLY A 25 29.36 -20.99 5.98
CA GLY A 25 27.94 -21.00 5.64
C GLY A 25 27.74 -20.78 4.14
N LYS A 26 26.89 -21.61 3.56
CA LYS A 26 26.38 -21.48 2.20
C LYS A 26 25.64 -20.15 2.08
N LEU A 27 26.31 -19.11 1.56
CA LEU A 27 25.65 -17.86 1.19
C LEU A 27 24.54 -18.19 0.19
N ALA A 28 23.30 -18.10 0.66
CA ALA A 28 22.14 -18.23 -0.21
C ALA A 28 22.15 -17.03 -1.15
N THR A 29 22.42 -17.28 -2.43
CA THR A 29 22.19 -16.29 -3.49
C THR A 29 20.72 -15.92 -3.45
N LEU A 30 20.42 -14.68 -3.06
CA LEU A 30 19.12 -14.06 -3.26
C LEU A 30 18.83 -14.13 -4.77
N SER A 31 17.97 -15.07 -5.19
CA SER A 31 17.52 -15.10 -6.58
C SER A 31 16.69 -13.85 -6.81
N ALA A 32 17.09 -13.03 -7.78
CA ALA A 32 16.28 -11.90 -8.22
C ALA A 32 14.86 -12.39 -8.54
N SER A 33 13.85 -11.60 -8.17
CA SER A 33 12.45 -11.89 -8.48
C SER A 33 12.32 -12.13 -10.00
N PRO A 34 11.67 -13.20 -10.48
CA PRO A 34 11.66 -13.56 -11.91
C PRO A 34 10.95 -12.53 -12.81
N LEU A 35 10.29 -11.55 -12.20
CA LEU A 35 9.62 -10.41 -12.84
C LEU A 35 10.44 -9.12 -12.78
N ALA A 36 11.61 -9.06 -12.12
CA ALA A 36 12.34 -7.82 -11.89
C ALA A 36 12.94 -7.25 -13.19
N SER A 37 12.62 -5.98 -13.48
CA SER A 37 13.15 -5.23 -14.64
C SER A 37 14.50 -4.56 -14.34
N GLY A 38 15.01 -4.69 -13.12
CA GLY A 38 16.27 -4.11 -12.65
C GLY A 38 16.49 -4.33 -11.14
N PRO A 39 17.62 -3.88 -10.58
CA PRO A 39 17.82 -3.81 -9.13
C PRO A 39 16.88 -2.78 -8.49
N SER A 40 16.80 -2.78 -7.17
CA SER A 40 16.24 -1.64 -6.42
C SER A 40 17.12 -0.41 -6.55
N PHE A 41 16.54 0.76 -6.34
CA PHE A 41 17.23 2.05 -6.28
C PHE A 41 16.69 2.91 -5.14
N ARG A 42 17.52 3.78 -4.55
CA ARG A 42 17.11 4.79 -3.57
C ARG A 42 16.31 5.89 -4.28
N VAL A 43 15.22 6.34 -3.66
CA VAL A 43 14.27 7.31 -4.22
C VAL A 43 14.61 8.73 -3.77
N ASN A 44 14.83 8.91 -2.47
CA ASN A 44 15.23 10.18 -1.86
C ASN A 44 16.69 10.53 -2.18
N SER A 45 16.98 11.82 -2.11
CA SER A 45 18.30 12.43 -2.29
C SER A 45 18.79 13.14 -1.02
N TYR A 46 17.88 13.65 -0.20
CA TYR A 46 18.14 13.98 1.20
C TYR A 46 18.20 12.69 2.03
N VAL A 47 19.25 12.55 2.86
CA VAL A 47 19.59 11.31 3.60
C VAL A 47 19.81 11.53 5.10
N ASP A 48 19.64 12.77 5.58
CA ASP A 48 19.73 13.05 7.01
C ASP A 48 18.40 12.66 7.68
N ARG A 49 18.47 11.91 8.78
CA ARG A 49 17.29 11.38 9.49
C ARG A 49 16.35 10.56 8.59
N ASP A 50 15.15 10.30 9.07
CA ASP A 50 14.24 9.30 8.52
C ASP A 50 13.37 9.83 7.38
N GLN A 51 13.46 9.18 6.21
CA GLN A 51 12.50 9.22 5.12
C GLN A 51 11.59 7.97 5.19
N GLN A 52 10.28 8.17 5.27
CA GLN A 52 9.32 7.13 5.66
C GLN A 52 7.99 7.17 4.89
N ARG A 53 7.24 6.07 5.04
CA ARG A 53 5.86 5.87 4.58
C ARG A 53 5.63 6.26 3.11
N PRO A 54 6.37 5.62 2.17
CA PRO A 54 6.21 5.92 0.76
C PRO A 54 4.85 5.46 0.23
N SER A 55 4.29 6.27 -0.65
CA SER A 55 3.15 5.94 -1.50
C SER A 55 3.55 6.14 -2.96
N VAL A 56 3.15 5.22 -3.84
CA VAL A 56 3.50 5.25 -5.27
C VAL A 56 2.27 5.19 -6.17
N ALA A 57 2.26 6.00 -7.23
CA ALA A 57 1.26 5.95 -8.29
C ALA A 57 1.95 5.94 -9.67
N ARG A 58 1.39 5.19 -10.62
CA ARG A 58 1.97 4.91 -11.94
C ARG A 58 0.94 5.15 -13.04
N ALA A 59 1.34 5.84 -14.09
CA ALA A 59 0.51 6.16 -15.25
C ALA A 59 0.59 5.06 -16.35
N PRO A 60 -0.34 5.04 -17.32
CA PRO A 60 -0.36 4.07 -18.41
C PRO A 60 0.88 4.09 -19.33
N ASP A 61 1.61 5.21 -19.41
CA ASP A 61 2.88 5.31 -20.15
C ASP A 61 4.08 4.71 -19.37
N GLY A 62 3.84 4.24 -18.16
CA GLY A 62 4.80 3.65 -17.23
C GLY A 62 5.54 4.67 -16.36
N SER A 63 5.36 5.98 -16.57
CA SER A 63 5.87 6.99 -15.65
C SER A 63 5.23 6.85 -14.27
N PHE A 64 5.94 7.26 -13.22
CA PHE A 64 5.43 7.14 -11.85
C PHE A 64 5.97 8.25 -10.93
N VAL A 65 5.28 8.43 -9.81
CA VAL A 65 5.68 9.33 -8.73
C VAL A 65 5.70 8.54 -7.43
N VAL A 66 6.72 8.76 -6.62
CA VAL A 66 6.76 8.31 -5.22
C VAL A 66 6.65 9.56 -4.35
N ALA A 67 5.81 9.51 -3.31
CA ALA A 67 5.68 10.54 -2.28
C ALA A 67 5.95 9.92 -0.90
N TRP A 68 6.62 10.64 -0.01
CA TRP A 68 7.03 10.18 1.33
C TRP A 68 7.07 11.34 2.32
N ASP A 69 7.28 11.04 3.60
CA ASP A 69 7.62 12.05 4.61
C ASP A 69 9.09 12.00 5.01
N SER A 70 9.68 13.16 5.31
CA SER A 70 11.13 13.37 5.54
C SER A 70 11.36 14.22 6.79
N ASP A 71 12.11 13.71 7.77
CA ASP A 71 12.31 14.32 9.09
C ASP A 71 13.34 15.47 9.11
N GLY A 72 12.84 16.70 9.18
CA GLY A 72 13.64 17.91 9.40
C GLY A 72 14.26 18.52 8.14
N GLU A 73 13.95 18.00 6.96
CA GLU A 73 14.43 18.51 5.67
C GLU A 73 13.95 19.94 5.36
N ASP A 74 12.75 20.31 5.81
CA ASP A 74 12.22 21.67 5.69
C ASP A 74 12.61 22.60 6.84
N GLY A 75 13.43 22.11 7.78
CA GLY A 75 13.83 22.79 9.00
C GLY A 75 12.85 22.65 10.17
N SER A 76 11.80 21.82 10.05
CA SER A 76 10.84 21.52 11.12
C SER A 76 10.89 20.05 11.57
N VAL A 77 9.74 19.38 11.68
CA VAL A 77 9.61 17.93 11.93
C VAL A 77 9.46 17.24 10.55
N ASP A 78 8.58 16.24 10.37
CA ASP A 78 8.28 15.72 9.04
C ASP A 78 7.74 16.81 8.10
N GLY A 79 8.31 16.91 6.89
CA GLY A 79 7.67 17.48 5.70
C GLY A 79 7.29 16.39 4.69
N VAL A 80 6.46 16.70 3.69
CA VAL A 80 6.06 15.77 2.62
C VAL A 80 6.81 16.08 1.34
N TYR A 81 7.43 15.05 0.77
CA TYR A 81 8.31 15.14 -0.40
C TYR A 81 7.85 14.17 -1.48
N ALA A 82 8.24 14.45 -2.73
CA ALA A 82 7.97 13.57 -3.85
C ALA A 82 9.06 13.65 -4.92
N ARG A 83 9.14 12.60 -5.74
CA ARG A 83 10.00 12.55 -6.92
C ARG A 83 9.38 11.71 -8.02
N ARG A 84 9.54 12.18 -9.26
CA ARG A 84 8.97 11.59 -10.47
C ARG A 84 10.02 10.77 -11.22
N TYR A 85 9.56 9.78 -11.97
CA TYR A 85 10.38 8.85 -12.73
C TYR A 85 9.71 8.52 -14.06
N ASP A 86 10.52 8.13 -15.05
CA ASP A 86 9.99 7.49 -16.26
C ASP A 86 9.80 5.98 -16.10
N ALA A 87 9.28 5.34 -17.14
CA ALA A 87 9.03 3.90 -17.19
C ALA A 87 10.29 3.01 -17.04
N GLN A 88 11.49 3.59 -17.09
CA GLN A 88 12.77 2.91 -16.87
C GLN A 88 13.32 3.15 -15.46
N GLY A 89 12.65 3.94 -14.63
CA GLY A 89 13.10 4.30 -13.28
C GLY A 89 14.16 5.41 -13.29
N VAL A 90 14.31 6.17 -14.38
CA VAL A 90 15.18 7.34 -14.42
C VAL A 90 14.43 8.54 -13.89
N ALA A 91 15.00 9.21 -12.88
CA ALA A 91 14.40 10.37 -12.25
C ALA A 91 14.11 11.50 -13.27
N ARG A 92 12.90 12.06 -13.19
CA ARG A 92 12.44 13.21 -13.97
C ARG A 92 12.56 14.46 -13.09
N GLY A 93 13.79 14.95 -13.00
CA GLY A 93 14.16 16.07 -12.14
C GLY A 93 14.50 15.65 -10.70
N ASP A 94 14.69 16.67 -9.87
CA ASP A 94 15.06 16.49 -8.48
C ASP A 94 13.86 16.12 -7.61
N GLU A 95 14.15 15.73 -6.37
CA GLU A 95 13.20 15.68 -5.27
C GLU A 95 12.62 17.08 -5.00
N PHE A 96 11.32 17.16 -4.68
CA PHE A 96 10.66 18.42 -4.38
C PHE A 96 9.69 18.29 -3.21
N ARG A 97 9.60 19.35 -2.40
CA ARG A 97 8.64 19.41 -1.30
C ARG A 97 7.23 19.64 -1.83
N VAL A 98 6.31 18.77 -1.41
CA VAL A 98 4.88 18.84 -1.73
C VAL A 98 4.20 19.91 -0.89
N ASN A 99 4.47 19.94 0.42
CA ASN A 99 3.88 20.91 1.33
C ASN A 99 4.51 22.32 1.19
N VAL A 100 3.66 23.33 1.27
CA VAL A 100 4.01 24.75 1.39
C VAL A 100 4.15 25.11 2.86
N VAL A 101 3.23 24.65 3.72
CA VAL A 101 3.29 24.88 5.16
C VAL A 101 4.25 23.90 5.82
N THR A 102 5.24 24.43 6.53
CA THR A 102 6.31 23.69 7.24
C THR A 102 6.17 23.80 8.77
N ARG A 103 5.00 24.24 9.28
CA ARG A 103 4.77 24.35 10.72
C ARG A 103 4.30 23.02 11.26
N ASN A 104 4.96 22.54 12.32
CA ASN A 104 4.71 21.26 12.96
C ASN A 104 5.07 20.07 12.05
N ARG A 105 4.13 19.16 11.78
CA ARG A 105 4.38 17.87 11.11
C ARG A 105 3.41 17.72 9.95
N GLN A 106 3.93 17.50 8.75
CA GLN A 106 3.19 17.15 7.54
C GLN A 106 3.64 15.74 7.13
N TYR A 107 2.72 14.76 7.15
CA TYR A 107 3.12 13.35 7.20
C TYR A 107 2.06 12.36 6.65
N ALA A 108 2.49 11.11 6.41
CA ALA A 108 1.71 9.98 5.91
C ALA A 108 1.10 10.16 4.51
N PRO A 109 1.85 10.58 3.48
CA PRO A 109 1.26 10.88 2.17
C PRO A 109 0.62 9.66 1.49
N ARG A 110 -0.46 9.93 0.76
CA ARG A 110 -1.06 9.04 -0.24
C ARG A 110 -1.07 9.77 -1.58
N VAL A 111 -0.68 9.12 -2.66
CA VAL A 111 -0.64 9.72 -4.01
C VAL A 111 -1.49 8.93 -5.00
N ALA A 112 -2.18 9.66 -5.89
CA ALA A 112 -2.91 9.09 -7.02
C ALA A 112 -2.61 9.91 -8.29
N MET A 113 -2.61 9.24 -9.45
CA MET A 113 -2.13 9.78 -10.73
C MET A 113 -3.16 9.50 -11.84
N ASP A 114 -3.29 10.43 -12.78
CA ASP A 114 -4.16 10.35 -13.95
C ASP A 114 -3.46 9.73 -15.17
N GLY A 115 -4.22 9.53 -16.25
CA GLY A 115 -3.74 8.90 -17.47
C GLY A 115 -2.72 9.73 -18.27
N SER A 116 -2.55 11.01 -17.91
CA SER A 116 -1.57 11.94 -18.50
C SER A 116 -0.32 12.14 -17.63
N GLY A 117 -0.27 11.52 -16.45
CA GLY A 117 0.81 11.67 -15.47
C GLY A 117 0.62 12.84 -14.50
N GLY A 118 -0.49 13.59 -14.58
CA GLY A 118 -0.88 14.54 -13.54
C GLY A 118 -1.25 13.80 -12.24
N PHE A 119 -1.06 14.43 -11.08
CA PHE A 119 -1.23 13.73 -9.80
C PHE A 119 -1.72 14.61 -8.67
N VAL A 120 -2.32 13.98 -7.66
CA VAL A 120 -2.68 14.58 -6.37
C VAL A 120 -1.95 13.84 -5.25
N VAL A 121 -1.35 14.61 -4.34
CA VAL A 121 -0.83 14.09 -3.07
C VAL A 121 -1.75 14.57 -1.96
N VAL A 122 -2.09 13.67 -1.03
CA VAL A 122 -2.93 13.93 0.15
C VAL A 122 -2.14 13.52 1.40
N TRP A 123 -2.14 14.33 2.46
CA TRP A 123 -1.36 14.08 3.68
C TRP A 123 -2.06 14.61 4.95
N LEU A 124 -1.58 14.19 6.12
CA LEU A 124 -1.99 14.74 7.42
C LEU A 124 -1.12 15.95 7.76
N SER A 125 -1.74 17.03 8.24
CA SER A 125 -1.06 18.20 8.78
C SER A 125 -1.42 18.42 10.25
N ASN A 126 -0.41 18.61 11.10
CA ASN A 126 -0.59 18.87 12.52
C ASN A 126 -0.90 20.35 12.77
N SER A 127 -2.19 20.65 12.95
CA SER A 127 -2.69 21.97 13.36
C SER A 127 -2.16 23.11 12.48
N GLN A 128 -2.53 23.06 11.21
CA GLN A 128 -2.22 24.08 10.21
C GLN A 128 -3.23 25.23 10.28
N ASP A 129 -4.53 24.92 10.25
CA ASP A 129 -5.61 25.91 10.30
C ASP A 129 -6.41 25.87 11.63
N ALA A 130 -6.61 24.69 12.22
CA ALA A 130 -7.34 24.46 13.47
C ALA A 130 -6.56 23.56 14.45
N LEU A 131 -7.08 23.34 15.66
CA LEU A 131 -6.48 22.40 16.62
C LEU A 131 -6.76 20.95 16.22
N GLY A 132 -5.71 20.14 16.12
CA GLY A 132 -5.80 18.69 15.89
C GLY A 132 -5.07 18.22 14.62
N LEU A 133 -5.54 17.09 14.10
CA LEU A 133 -5.17 16.54 12.80
C LEU A 133 -6.14 17.05 11.73
N GLU A 134 -5.59 17.35 10.58
CA GLU A 134 -6.29 17.90 9.42
C GLU A 134 -5.74 17.22 8.15
N ILE A 135 -6.54 17.12 7.10
CA ILE A 135 -6.14 16.45 5.86
C ILE A 135 -6.03 17.50 4.76
N TYR A 136 -4.85 17.59 4.15
CA TYR A 136 -4.60 18.51 3.04
C TYR A 136 -4.26 17.74 1.78
N ALA A 137 -4.49 18.40 0.64
CA ALA A 137 -4.14 17.90 -0.67
C ALA A 137 -3.53 19.00 -1.54
N ARG A 138 -2.73 18.59 -2.52
CA ARG A 138 -2.17 19.47 -3.55
C ARG A 138 -2.05 18.74 -4.86
N ARG A 139 -2.35 19.45 -5.94
CA ARG A 139 -2.36 18.92 -7.31
C ARG A 139 -1.14 19.40 -8.08
N PHE A 140 -0.65 18.54 -8.96
CA PHE A 140 0.51 18.77 -9.81
C PHE A 140 0.20 18.29 -11.23
N ASP A 141 0.81 18.93 -12.22
CA ASP A 141 0.80 18.41 -13.59
C ASP A 141 1.84 17.29 -13.76
N ALA A 142 1.87 16.69 -14.96
CA ALA A 142 2.84 15.67 -15.31
C ALA A 142 4.31 16.14 -15.24
N SER A 143 4.56 17.46 -15.27
CA SER A 143 5.90 18.06 -15.09
C SER A 143 6.30 18.21 -13.61
N GLY A 144 5.41 17.89 -12.66
CA GLY A 144 5.61 18.16 -11.23
C GLY A 144 5.42 19.63 -10.86
N THR A 145 4.87 20.44 -11.77
CA THR A 145 4.53 21.83 -11.48
C THR A 145 3.22 21.88 -10.69
N PRO A 146 3.15 22.57 -9.54
CA PRO A 146 1.91 22.71 -8.78
C PRO A 146 0.82 23.40 -9.58
N LEU A 147 -0.35 22.78 -9.66
CA LEU A 147 -1.55 23.35 -10.31
C LEU A 147 -2.36 24.25 -9.37
N GLY A 148 -1.85 24.49 -8.15
CA GLY A 148 -2.47 25.35 -7.14
C GLY A 148 -1.72 25.34 -5.81
N GLY A 149 -2.33 26.02 -4.83
CA GLY A 149 -1.96 25.90 -3.43
C GLY A 149 -2.41 24.58 -2.82
N GLU A 150 -2.08 24.39 -1.54
CA GLU A 150 -2.69 23.35 -0.71
C GLU A 150 -4.17 23.69 -0.47
N PHE A 151 -5.01 22.67 -0.31
CA PHE A 151 -6.40 22.83 0.11
C PHE A 151 -6.78 21.75 1.11
N ARG A 152 -7.66 22.10 2.05
CA ARG A 152 -8.17 21.20 3.07
C ARG A 152 -9.24 20.26 2.51
N VAL A 153 -9.20 19.00 2.93
CA VAL A 153 -10.13 17.92 2.52
C VAL A 153 -11.21 17.68 3.57
N ASP A 154 -10.86 17.67 4.85
CA ASP A 154 -11.76 17.39 5.99
C ASP A 154 -12.64 18.61 6.33
N THR A 155 -13.56 18.96 5.41
CA THR A 155 -14.41 20.17 5.52
C THR A 155 -15.69 19.95 6.34
N THR A 156 -15.79 18.88 7.13
CA THR A 156 -16.95 18.52 7.96
C THR A 156 -17.04 19.30 9.27
N GLY A 157 -15.95 19.99 9.67
CA GLY A 157 -15.88 20.70 10.95
C GLY A 157 -15.70 19.77 12.16
N HIS A 158 -15.25 18.53 11.93
CA HIS A 158 -14.88 17.58 12.97
C HIS A 158 -13.40 17.22 12.83
N PRO A 159 -12.68 16.93 13.94
CA PRO A 159 -11.30 16.48 13.85
C PRO A 159 -11.18 15.18 13.04
N ALA A 160 -10.37 15.24 11.98
CA ALA A 160 -10.01 14.07 11.21
C ALA A 160 -9.19 13.10 12.08
N TYR A 161 -9.37 11.81 11.81
CA TYR A 161 -8.49 10.77 12.31
C TYR A 161 -7.35 10.52 11.32
N SER A 162 -6.28 9.85 11.77
CA SER A 162 -5.07 9.63 10.97
C SER A 162 -5.22 8.55 9.89
N GLN A 163 -6.42 8.38 9.32
CA GLN A 163 -6.75 7.34 8.36
C GLN A 163 -7.62 7.91 7.23
N PHE A 164 -7.05 7.91 6.04
CA PHE A 164 -7.61 8.45 4.81
C PHE A 164 -7.00 7.74 3.60
N ASP A 165 -7.62 7.89 2.43
CA ASP A 165 -7.11 7.32 1.18
C ASP A 165 -7.62 8.10 -0.04
N VAL A 166 -6.93 8.00 -1.17
CA VAL A 166 -7.23 8.75 -2.41
C VAL A 166 -7.16 7.86 -3.64
N ALA A 167 -8.11 8.04 -4.57
CA ALA A 167 -8.09 7.41 -5.89
C ALA A 167 -8.46 8.40 -6.98
N MET A 168 -7.87 8.24 -8.16
CA MET A 168 -7.99 9.13 -9.31
C MET A 168 -8.34 8.33 -10.57
N ALA A 169 -9.24 8.86 -11.40
CA ALA A 169 -9.56 8.33 -12.73
C ALA A 169 -8.55 8.83 -13.77
N GLY A 170 -8.47 8.16 -14.93
CA GLY A 170 -7.59 8.56 -16.03
C GLY A 170 -7.76 10.00 -16.55
N ASP A 171 -8.86 10.69 -16.23
CA ASP A 171 -9.14 12.08 -16.61
C ASP A 171 -8.87 13.12 -15.49
N GLY A 172 -8.25 12.70 -14.39
CA GLY A 172 -7.85 13.57 -13.28
C GLY A 172 -8.96 13.88 -12.27
N ARG A 173 -10.20 13.40 -12.46
CA ARG A 173 -11.19 13.39 -11.36
C ARG A 173 -10.72 12.45 -10.26
N PHE A 174 -10.96 12.81 -9.00
CA PHE A 174 -10.52 12.01 -7.86
C PHE A 174 -11.53 12.00 -6.71
N VAL A 175 -11.36 11.05 -5.80
CA VAL A 175 -12.09 10.96 -4.54
C VAL A 175 -11.09 10.83 -3.40
N VAL A 176 -11.33 11.54 -2.31
CA VAL A 176 -10.62 11.33 -1.04
C VAL A 176 -11.62 10.80 -0.02
N THR A 177 -11.20 9.79 0.74
CA THR A 177 -11.96 9.21 1.86
C THR A 177 -11.22 9.45 3.15
N TRP A 178 -11.94 9.65 4.25
CA TRP A 178 -11.35 9.85 5.58
C TRP A 178 -12.33 9.52 6.69
N ILE A 179 -11.83 9.34 7.91
CA ILE A 179 -12.67 9.11 9.10
C ILE A 179 -12.59 10.32 10.02
N ASP A 180 -13.74 10.91 10.33
CA ASP A 180 -13.86 11.94 11.38
C ASP A 180 -14.33 11.35 12.70
N ARG A 181 -14.07 12.08 13.79
CA ARG A 181 -14.57 11.76 15.13
C ARG A 181 -15.30 12.93 15.76
N PHE A 182 -16.48 12.66 16.29
CA PHE A 182 -17.26 13.61 17.06
C PHE A 182 -17.53 13.10 18.48
N ASN A 183 -17.09 13.85 19.50
CA ASN A 183 -17.36 13.54 20.90
C ASN A 183 -18.82 13.89 21.23
N ILE A 184 -19.66 12.89 21.43
CA ILE A 184 -21.07 13.06 21.80
C ILE A 184 -21.13 13.69 23.20
N LEU A 185 -21.86 14.81 23.34
CA LEU A 185 -21.94 15.60 24.59
C LEU A 185 -20.57 16.02 25.15
N SER A 186 -19.55 16.17 24.30
CA SER A 186 -18.14 16.42 24.68
C SER A 186 -17.50 15.30 25.51
N LEU A 187 -18.10 14.11 25.57
CA LEU A 187 -17.56 12.95 26.29
C LEU A 187 -16.64 12.14 25.37
N SER A 188 -15.35 12.04 25.69
CA SER A 188 -14.38 11.25 24.93
C SER A 188 -14.67 9.74 24.94
N ALA A 189 -15.48 9.26 25.88
CA ALA A 189 -15.93 7.87 25.97
C ALA A 189 -17.05 7.51 24.97
N LEU A 190 -17.72 8.50 24.37
CA LEU A 190 -18.79 8.30 23.39
C LEU A 190 -18.44 9.07 22.11
N GLN A 191 -17.76 8.39 21.19
CA GLN A 191 -17.31 8.96 19.92
C GLN A 191 -18.11 8.39 18.76
N GLN A 192 -18.87 9.27 18.10
CA GLN A 192 -19.36 8.99 16.76
C GLN A 192 -18.18 8.96 15.79
N GLN A 193 -18.11 7.91 14.98
CA GLN A 193 -17.12 7.75 13.91
C GLN A 193 -17.84 7.75 12.57
N THR A 194 -17.40 8.63 11.67
CA THR A 194 -18.02 8.82 10.37
C THR A 194 -16.96 8.65 9.28
N LEU A 195 -17.15 7.64 8.42
CA LEU A 195 -16.39 7.48 7.19
C LEU A 195 -17.03 8.34 6.10
N ASN A 196 -16.25 9.29 5.61
CA ASN A 196 -16.63 10.27 4.61
C ASN A 196 -15.92 10.01 3.27
N ALA A 197 -16.53 10.47 2.19
CA ALA A 197 -15.92 10.55 0.87
C ALA A 197 -16.28 11.89 0.21
N GLN A 198 -15.29 12.66 -0.26
CA GLN A 198 -15.49 13.85 -1.09
C GLN A 198 -14.94 13.58 -2.48
N ARG A 199 -15.75 13.86 -3.50
CA ARG A 199 -15.36 13.82 -4.90
C ARG A 199 -14.83 15.18 -5.32
N TYR A 200 -13.88 15.18 -6.24
CA TYR A 200 -13.27 16.39 -6.78
C TYR A 200 -13.23 16.31 -8.31
N ALA A 201 -13.41 17.46 -8.96
CA ALA A 201 -13.18 17.62 -10.37
C ALA A 201 -11.67 17.62 -10.66
N SER A 202 -11.30 17.52 -11.94
CA SER A 202 -9.89 17.53 -12.38
C SER A 202 -9.19 18.89 -12.23
N ASP A 203 -9.86 19.93 -11.73
CA ASP A 203 -9.24 21.17 -11.24
C ASP A 203 -8.94 21.15 -9.73
N GLY A 204 -9.50 20.20 -8.98
CA GLY A 204 -9.42 20.14 -7.51
C GLY A 204 -10.60 20.80 -6.79
N SER A 205 -11.62 21.28 -7.50
CA SER A 205 -12.86 21.79 -6.88
C SER A 205 -13.73 20.63 -6.37
N PRO A 206 -14.37 20.75 -5.18
CA PRO A 206 -15.24 19.71 -4.64
C PRO A 206 -16.54 19.57 -5.44
N VAL A 207 -16.88 18.34 -5.82
CA VAL A 207 -18.06 18.00 -6.64
C VAL A 207 -19.16 17.40 -5.77
N GLY A 208 -20.21 18.21 -5.52
CA GLY A 208 -21.31 17.86 -4.63
C GLY A 208 -20.90 17.83 -3.15
N SER A 209 -21.86 17.49 -2.28
CA SER A 209 -21.61 17.36 -0.85
C SER A 209 -20.73 16.15 -0.50
N VAL A 210 -20.10 16.21 0.66
CA VAL A 210 -19.47 15.06 1.32
C VAL A 210 -20.50 13.91 1.42
N ILE A 211 -20.06 12.70 1.11
CA ILE A 211 -20.84 11.48 1.19
C ILE A 211 -20.49 10.78 2.50
N THR A 212 -21.47 10.61 3.38
CA THR A 212 -21.33 9.69 4.53
C THR A 212 -21.46 8.25 4.02
N VAL A 213 -20.34 7.53 3.99
CA VAL A 213 -20.26 6.12 3.56
C VAL A 213 -20.77 5.21 4.66
N TYR A 214 -20.36 5.47 5.91
CA TYR A 214 -20.76 4.72 7.08
C TYR A 214 -20.62 5.58 8.33
N GLN A 215 -21.54 5.45 9.28
CA GLN A 215 -21.54 6.17 10.55
C GLN A 215 -21.95 5.24 11.68
N THR A 216 -21.30 5.35 12.84
CA THR A 216 -21.63 4.57 14.03
C THR A 216 -21.18 5.25 15.32
N ASP A 217 -21.92 5.01 16.39
CA ASP A 217 -21.56 5.39 17.77
C ASP A 217 -21.06 4.19 18.60
N LEU A 218 -21.04 2.98 18.01
CA LEU A 218 -20.87 1.71 18.72
C LEU A 218 -19.59 0.97 18.35
N TYR A 219 -19.19 1.03 17.07
CA TYR A 219 -18.08 0.24 16.55
C TYR A 219 -16.93 1.12 16.10
N ALA A 220 -15.71 0.59 16.20
CA ALA A 220 -14.59 1.20 15.51
C ALA A 220 -14.79 1.05 13.99
N VAL A 221 -14.65 2.18 13.29
CA VAL A 221 -14.49 2.26 11.84
C VAL A 221 -13.03 2.58 11.60
N ARG A 222 -12.34 1.82 10.75
CA ARG A 222 -10.91 2.00 10.49
C ARG A 222 -10.52 1.65 9.07
N THR A 223 -9.37 2.19 8.68
CA THR A 223 -8.63 1.86 7.46
C THR A 223 -9.52 1.94 6.23
N PRO A 224 -10.03 3.15 5.90
CA PRO A 224 -10.80 3.34 4.69
C PRO A 224 -9.85 3.30 3.50
N THR A 225 -10.22 2.56 2.47
CA THR A 225 -9.45 2.48 1.24
C THR A 225 -10.39 2.62 0.05
N VAL A 226 -9.91 3.22 -1.03
CA VAL A 226 -10.76 3.62 -2.15
C VAL A 226 -10.07 3.33 -3.48
N THR A 227 -10.86 2.91 -4.46
CA THR A 227 -10.43 2.80 -5.85
C THR A 227 -11.45 3.45 -6.77
N MET A 228 -11.00 3.97 -7.90
CA MET A 228 -11.81 4.67 -8.89
C MET A 228 -11.45 4.14 -10.28
N ASN A 229 -12.47 3.91 -11.12
CA ASN A 229 -12.27 3.52 -12.51
C ASN A 229 -12.33 4.75 -13.45
N ASP A 230 -12.06 4.57 -14.75
CA ASP A 230 -12.00 5.69 -15.70
C ASP A 230 -13.34 6.41 -15.92
N SER A 231 -14.47 5.75 -15.62
CA SER A 231 -15.77 6.44 -15.60
C SER A 231 -15.92 7.42 -14.42
N GLY A 232 -15.04 7.33 -13.41
CA GLY A 232 -15.10 8.02 -12.12
C GLY A 232 -16.03 7.35 -11.10
N ALA A 233 -16.58 6.17 -11.42
CA ALA A 233 -17.25 5.35 -10.42
C ALA A 233 -16.20 4.76 -9.46
N PHE A 234 -16.54 4.68 -8.18
CA PHE A 234 -15.58 4.35 -7.13
C PHE A 234 -16.15 3.36 -6.13
N VAL A 235 -15.25 2.65 -5.46
CA VAL A 235 -15.57 1.64 -4.44
C VAL A 235 -14.77 1.97 -3.20
N VAL A 236 -15.45 2.13 -2.07
CA VAL A 236 -14.82 2.32 -0.76
C VAL A 236 -14.89 1.00 0.00
N ALA A 237 -13.77 0.55 0.56
CA ALA A 237 -13.68 -0.58 1.47
C ALA A 237 -13.22 -0.12 2.86
N TRP A 238 -13.71 -0.76 3.93
CA TRP A 238 -13.35 -0.37 5.30
C TRP A 238 -13.58 -1.51 6.31
N TYR A 239 -12.95 -1.37 7.47
CA TYR A 239 -13.16 -2.25 8.62
C TYR A 239 -14.28 -1.72 9.53
N ILE A 240 -15.12 -2.63 10.05
CA ILE A 240 -16.11 -2.37 11.11
C ILE A 240 -16.02 -3.44 12.20
N GLY A 241 -16.04 -3.00 13.46
CA GLY A 241 -16.47 -3.84 14.59
C GLY A 241 -15.55 -5.04 14.87
N PRO A 242 -16.03 -6.14 15.48
CA PRO A 242 -15.18 -7.22 15.97
C PRO A 242 -14.67 -8.19 14.87
N GLY A 243 -14.32 -7.69 13.68
CA GLY A 243 -13.82 -8.49 12.56
C GLY A 243 -14.79 -8.54 11.39
N SER A 244 -15.03 -7.41 10.73
CA SER A 244 -15.68 -7.41 9.42
C SER A 244 -15.11 -6.37 8.47
N ILE A 245 -14.80 -6.81 7.25
CA ILE A 245 -14.53 -5.92 6.12
C ILE A 245 -15.83 -5.72 5.34
N TRP A 246 -16.10 -4.48 4.99
CA TRP A 246 -17.24 -4.06 4.17
C TRP A 246 -16.76 -3.25 2.98
N ALA A 247 -17.59 -3.18 1.94
CA ALA A 247 -17.38 -2.27 0.82
C ALA A 247 -18.71 -1.71 0.29
N HIS A 248 -18.64 -0.57 -0.39
CA HIS A 248 -19.78 0.13 -0.99
C HIS A 248 -19.37 0.72 -2.33
N ARG A 249 -20.26 0.63 -3.32
CA ARG A 249 -20.03 1.10 -4.69
C ARG A 249 -20.81 2.38 -4.94
N TYR A 250 -20.19 3.33 -5.64
CA TYR A 250 -20.77 4.62 -5.98
C TYR A 250 -20.60 4.92 -7.47
N SER A 251 -21.58 5.60 -8.06
CA SER A 251 -21.45 6.17 -9.40
C SER A 251 -20.45 7.35 -9.39
N ALA A 252 -20.03 7.78 -10.58
CA ALA A 252 -19.29 9.05 -10.75
C ALA A 252 -20.05 10.28 -10.19
N SER A 253 -21.39 10.23 -10.19
CA SER A 253 -22.25 11.24 -9.57
C SER A 253 -22.42 11.08 -8.04
N GLY A 254 -21.71 10.14 -7.41
CA GLY A 254 -21.75 9.90 -5.96
C GLY A 254 -23.00 9.16 -5.49
N GLN A 255 -23.80 8.61 -6.40
CA GLN A 255 -25.01 7.85 -6.05
C GLN A 255 -24.63 6.43 -5.62
N SER A 256 -25.21 5.95 -4.53
CA SER A 256 -25.10 4.56 -4.07
C SER A 256 -25.51 3.58 -5.18
N LEU A 257 -24.70 2.54 -5.41
CA LEU A 257 -24.93 1.50 -6.41
C LEU A 257 -25.18 0.14 -5.74
N GLY A 258 -26.45 -0.17 -5.52
CA GLY A 258 -26.91 -1.42 -4.92
C GLY A 258 -27.90 -1.15 -3.79
N LEU A 259 -28.11 -2.14 -2.92
CA LEU A 259 -29.00 -2.02 -1.74
C LEU A 259 -28.29 -1.51 -0.48
N GLY A 260 -27.03 -1.07 -0.59
CA GLY A 260 -26.20 -0.65 0.54
C GLY A 260 -24.78 -1.20 0.46
N GLY A 261 -24.06 -1.12 1.58
CA GLY A 261 -22.76 -1.77 1.71
C GLY A 261 -22.91 -3.29 1.77
N PHE A 262 -21.92 -4.01 1.25
CA PHE A 262 -21.86 -5.48 1.28
C PHE A 262 -20.64 -5.96 2.07
N ARG A 263 -20.77 -7.10 2.74
CA ARG A 263 -19.68 -7.68 3.54
C ARG A 263 -18.68 -8.42 2.64
N VAL A 264 -17.41 -8.08 2.78
CA VAL A 264 -16.30 -8.63 2.01
C VAL A 264 -15.75 -9.88 2.67
N SER A 265 -15.41 -9.80 3.96
CA SER A 265 -14.86 -10.95 4.70
C SER A 265 -15.90 -12.09 4.85
N PRO A 266 -15.47 -13.36 5.00
CA PRO A 266 -16.34 -14.48 5.44
C PRO A 266 -16.88 -14.26 6.86
N VAL A 267 -18.05 -14.81 7.20
CA VAL A 267 -18.60 -14.74 8.57
C VAL A 267 -17.97 -15.85 9.40
N ASN A 268 -16.91 -15.53 10.13
CA ASN A 268 -16.23 -16.45 11.04
C ASN A 268 -15.89 -15.72 12.35
N PRO A 269 -16.44 -16.13 13.51
CA PRO A 269 -16.15 -15.47 14.79
C PRO A 269 -14.78 -15.84 15.38
N GLN A 270 -14.05 -16.80 14.81
CA GLN A 270 -12.71 -17.22 15.27
C GLN A 270 -11.56 -16.50 14.55
N VAL A 271 -11.88 -15.66 13.56
CA VAL A 271 -10.90 -14.97 12.71
C VAL A 271 -11.13 -13.47 12.78
N VAL A 272 -10.15 -12.75 13.30
CA VAL A 272 -10.11 -11.29 13.22
C VAL A 272 -9.62 -10.91 11.82
N VAL A 273 -10.29 -9.94 11.19
CA VAL A 273 -9.88 -9.36 9.90
C VAL A 273 -9.61 -7.88 10.05
N ASP A 274 -8.60 -7.33 9.37
CA ASP A 274 -8.22 -5.91 9.40
C ASP A 274 -7.55 -5.48 8.07
N ARG A 275 -7.21 -4.20 7.92
CA ARG A 275 -6.44 -3.61 6.81
C ARG A 275 -6.94 -4.02 5.42
N PRO A 276 -8.18 -3.68 5.05
CA PRO A 276 -8.64 -3.89 3.69
C PRO A 276 -7.92 -2.92 2.75
N GLN A 277 -7.27 -3.43 1.70
CA GLN A 277 -6.81 -2.64 0.56
C GLN A 277 -7.59 -3.02 -0.68
N ILE A 278 -7.83 -2.05 -1.55
CA ILE A 278 -8.65 -2.20 -2.75
C ILE A 278 -7.97 -1.59 -3.97
N SER A 279 -8.06 -2.27 -5.10
CA SER A 279 -7.61 -1.74 -6.40
C SER A 279 -8.57 -2.22 -7.50
N SER A 280 -8.70 -1.44 -8.57
CA SER A 280 -9.57 -1.71 -9.71
C SER A 280 -8.88 -1.46 -11.05
N ASN A 281 -9.41 -2.06 -12.12
CA ASN A 281 -9.04 -1.70 -13.49
C ASN A 281 -9.93 -0.57 -14.04
N ALA A 282 -9.55 -0.04 -15.21
CA ALA A 282 -10.32 0.95 -15.98
C ALA A 282 -11.80 0.58 -16.19
N ALA A 283 -12.13 -0.72 -16.32
CA ALA A 283 -13.50 -1.21 -16.46
C ALA A 283 -14.30 -1.25 -15.15
N GLY A 284 -13.64 -1.06 -14.00
CA GLY A 284 -14.24 -1.09 -12.67
C GLY A 284 -14.37 -2.47 -12.04
N GLU A 285 -13.77 -3.51 -12.61
CA GLU A 285 -13.55 -4.76 -11.88
C GLU A 285 -12.51 -4.51 -10.78
N PHE A 286 -12.69 -5.11 -9.61
CA PHE A 286 -11.86 -4.80 -8.44
C PHE A 286 -11.53 -6.04 -7.62
N ALA A 287 -10.47 -5.95 -6.84
CA ALA A 287 -10.09 -6.94 -5.84
C ALA A 287 -9.86 -6.24 -4.50
N ILE A 288 -10.22 -6.93 -3.42
CA ILE A 288 -9.99 -6.47 -2.05
C ILE A 288 -9.15 -7.52 -1.33
N ALA A 289 -7.98 -7.12 -0.85
CA ALA A 289 -7.13 -7.92 0.03
C ALA A 289 -7.29 -7.45 1.48
N TRP A 290 -7.15 -8.34 2.46
CA TRP A 290 -7.22 -8.00 3.88
C TRP A 290 -6.35 -8.95 4.73
N GLU A 291 -5.89 -8.46 5.88
CA GLU A 291 -5.18 -9.25 6.88
C GLU A 291 -6.18 -10.10 7.69
N THR A 292 -5.79 -11.33 8.01
CA THR A 292 -6.51 -12.23 8.92
C THR A 292 -5.61 -12.68 10.06
N SER A 293 -6.19 -12.92 11.24
CA SER A 293 -5.51 -13.58 12.35
C SER A 293 -6.46 -14.53 13.08
N GLY A 294 -6.03 -15.79 13.19
CA GLY A 294 -6.79 -16.86 13.85
C GLY A 294 -6.50 -16.96 15.35
N ALA A 295 -7.49 -17.38 16.13
CA ALA A 295 -7.45 -17.30 17.60
C ALA A 295 -6.61 -18.37 18.33
N SER A 296 -6.24 -19.50 17.70
CA SER A 296 -5.64 -20.63 18.44
C SER A 296 -4.52 -21.44 17.76
N ASP A 297 -4.52 -21.61 16.44
CA ASP A 297 -3.57 -22.48 15.72
C ASP A 297 -2.80 -21.77 14.58
N LEU A 298 -3.06 -20.47 14.39
CA LEU A 298 -2.56 -19.63 13.30
C LEU A 298 -2.94 -20.10 11.87
N ALA A 299 -3.79 -21.12 11.70
CA ALA A 299 -4.11 -21.68 10.38
C ALA A 299 -4.85 -20.67 9.46
N ASP A 300 -5.66 -19.80 10.06
CA ASP A 300 -6.35 -18.68 9.39
C ASP A 300 -5.57 -17.34 9.50
N THR A 301 -4.27 -17.34 9.80
CA THR A 301 -3.44 -16.12 9.87
C THR A 301 -2.69 -15.88 8.56
N GLY A 302 -2.87 -14.70 7.97
CA GLY A 302 -2.20 -14.33 6.72
C GLY A 302 -2.92 -13.20 5.99
N VAL A 303 -2.74 -13.15 4.68
CA VAL A 303 -3.52 -12.27 3.80
C VAL A 303 -4.51 -13.09 2.99
N TYR A 304 -5.74 -12.61 2.89
CA TYR A 304 -6.78 -13.17 2.02
C TYR A 304 -7.16 -12.14 0.96
N VAL A 305 -7.65 -12.62 -0.17
CA VAL A 305 -8.15 -11.76 -1.25
C VAL A 305 -9.45 -12.29 -1.86
N ARG A 306 -10.27 -11.38 -2.39
CA ARG A 306 -11.46 -11.70 -3.19
C ARG A 306 -11.61 -10.74 -4.36
N ARG A 307 -12.00 -11.29 -5.52
CA ARG A 307 -12.32 -10.54 -6.73
C ARG A 307 -13.80 -10.23 -6.85
N TYR A 308 -14.08 -9.14 -7.54
CA TYR A 308 -15.42 -8.65 -7.84
C TYR A 308 -15.52 -8.18 -9.28
N ALA A 309 -16.62 -8.55 -9.95
CA ALA A 309 -16.98 -7.96 -11.23
C ALA A 309 -17.39 -6.48 -11.05
N ALA A 310 -17.40 -5.70 -12.12
CA ALA A 310 -17.68 -4.26 -12.06
C ALA A 310 -19.05 -3.90 -11.45
N ASN A 311 -20.02 -4.82 -11.45
CA ASN A 311 -21.33 -4.69 -10.79
C ASN A 311 -21.31 -4.95 -9.27
N GLY A 312 -20.19 -5.36 -8.68
CA GLY A 312 -20.05 -5.72 -7.27
C GLY A 312 -20.38 -7.17 -6.91
N ALA A 313 -20.71 -8.02 -7.89
CA ALA A 313 -20.85 -9.45 -7.65
C ALA A 313 -19.46 -10.07 -7.38
N ALA A 314 -19.36 -10.92 -6.36
CA ALA A 314 -18.14 -11.66 -6.07
C ALA A 314 -17.83 -12.62 -7.23
N ALA A 315 -16.67 -12.43 -7.86
CA ALA A 315 -16.19 -13.27 -8.97
C ALA A 315 -15.43 -14.50 -8.48
N THR A 316 -14.90 -14.47 -7.25
CA THR A 316 -14.23 -15.59 -6.60
C THR A 316 -14.73 -15.78 -5.15
N ALA A 317 -14.40 -16.92 -4.56
CA ALA A 317 -14.40 -17.04 -3.10
C ALA A 317 -13.35 -16.09 -2.47
N ALA A 318 -13.36 -15.98 -1.14
CA ALA A 318 -12.17 -15.50 -0.43
C ALA A 318 -11.12 -16.60 -0.43
N THR A 319 -9.90 -16.29 -0.84
CA THR A 319 -8.81 -17.26 -0.96
C THR A 319 -7.59 -16.74 -0.20
N PRO A 320 -6.91 -17.58 0.61
CA PRO A 320 -5.65 -17.19 1.23
C PRO A 320 -4.58 -16.98 0.15
N VAL A 321 -3.70 -16.03 0.40
CA VAL A 321 -2.48 -15.75 -0.37
C VAL A 321 -1.32 -16.51 0.31
N ASP A 322 -0.22 -16.78 -0.40
CA ASP A 322 0.94 -17.55 0.06
C ASP A 322 1.36 -17.23 1.51
N SER A 323 1.79 -18.25 2.26
CA SER A 323 2.10 -18.16 3.70
C SER A 323 3.21 -17.17 4.09
N HIS A 324 3.97 -16.63 3.13
CA HIS A 324 4.90 -15.52 3.40
C HIS A 324 4.19 -14.15 3.46
N LEU A 325 2.94 -14.03 3.00
CA LEU A 325 2.19 -12.78 3.04
C LEU A 325 1.33 -12.72 4.30
N LEU A 326 1.87 -12.09 5.35
CA LEU A 326 1.28 -12.16 6.70
C LEU A 326 0.52 -10.91 7.13
N ARG A 327 1.06 -9.70 6.95
CA ARG A 327 0.49 -8.45 7.49
C ARG A 327 0.67 -7.27 6.55
N ASN A 328 -0.06 -6.18 6.80
CA ASN A 328 0.01 -4.95 5.99
C ASN A 328 -0.09 -5.25 4.48
N PRO A 329 -1.19 -5.87 4.01
CA PRO A 329 -1.37 -6.07 2.58
C PRO A 329 -1.43 -4.72 1.86
N GLU A 330 -1.01 -4.72 0.60
CA GLU A 330 -1.22 -3.71 -0.44
C GLU A 330 -1.53 -4.43 -1.76
N ILE A 331 -2.26 -3.80 -2.68
CA ILE A 331 -2.79 -4.45 -3.89
C ILE A 331 -2.79 -3.51 -5.10
N ALA A 332 -2.37 -4.03 -6.25
CA ALA A 332 -2.46 -3.31 -7.53
C ALA A 332 -3.01 -4.22 -8.64
N VAL A 333 -4.02 -3.74 -9.38
CA VAL A 333 -4.60 -4.47 -10.51
C VAL A 333 -3.72 -4.36 -11.75
N SER A 334 -3.42 -5.50 -12.36
CA SER A 334 -2.50 -5.69 -13.48
C SER A 334 -3.26 -6.33 -14.64
N GLY A 335 -3.99 -5.50 -15.39
CA GLY A 335 -4.89 -5.93 -16.46
C GLY A 335 -6.06 -6.77 -15.94
N SER A 336 -6.09 -8.06 -16.28
CA SER A 336 -7.09 -9.05 -15.80
C SER A 336 -6.66 -9.81 -14.54
N SER A 337 -5.41 -9.60 -14.11
CA SER A 337 -4.80 -10.15 -12.89
C SER A 337 -4.56 -9.03 -11.87
N PHE A 338 -3.99 -9.35 -10.72
CA PHE A 338 -3.51 -8.36 -9.76
C PHE A 338 -2.31 -8.92 -9.00
N VAL A 339 -1.57 -8.05 -8.35
CA VAL A 339 -0.53 -8.43 -7.39
C VAL A 339 -1.02 -8.08 -5.98
N VAL A 340 -0.85 -9.00 -5.05
CA VAL A 340 -0.96 -8.73 -3.62
C VAL A 340 0.45 -8.72 -3.07
N THR A 341 0.81 -7.70 -2.28
CA THR A 341 2.07 -7.64 -1.55
C THR A 341 1.78 -7.48 -0.07
N ALA A 342 2.62 -8.05 0.78
CA ALA A 342 2.47 -7.98 2.22
C ALA A 342 3.83 -8.18 2.92
N GLN A 343 3.85 -7.99 4.23
CA GLN A 343 5.03 -8.06 5.05
C GLN A 343 5.03 -9.31 5.95
N SER A 344 6.20 -9.92 6.07
CA SER A 344 6.56 -10.94 7.07
C SER A 344 7.89 -10.53 7.75
N ASP A 345 8.91 -11.37 7.63
CA ASP A 345 10.32 -11.06 7.79
C ASP A 345 10.89 -10.20 6.65
N ALA A 346 10.19 -10.09 5.51
CA ALA A 346 10.55 -9.23 4.38
C ALA A 346 9.27 -8.71 3.66
N ILE A 347 9.40 -8.03 2.51
CA ILE A 347 8.23 -7.76 1.64
C ILE A 347 8.14 -8.87 0.61
N TYR A 348 6.99 -9.55 0.59
CA TYR A 348 6.66 -10.59 -0.39
C TYR A 348 5.46 -10.18 -1.22
N ALA A 349 5.49 -10.49 -2.50
CA ALA A 349 4.38 -10.33 -3.42
C ALA A 349 4.02 -11.64 -4.12
N GLN A 350 2.74 -11.81 -4.45
CA GLN A 350 2.24 -12.94 -5.24
C GLN A 350 1.29 -12.42 -6.33
N CYS A 351 1.43 -12.99 -7.54
CA CYS A 351 0.50 -12.76 -8.63
C CYS A 351 -0.80 -13.54 -8.39
N VAL A 352 -1.94 -12.94 -8.71
CA VAL A 352 -3.26 -13.55 -8.53
C VAL A 352 -4.09 -13.33 -9.78
N GLY A 353 -4.53 -14.43 -10.39
CA GLY A 353 -5.14 -14.44 -11.71
C GLY A 353 -6.63 -14.78 -11.72
N GLY A 354 -7.10 -15.31 -12.85
CA GLY A 354 -8.47 -15.78 -13.06
C GLY A 354 -8.94 -16.82 -12.03
N ALA A 355 -8.10 -17.81 -11.76
CA ALA A 355 -8.43 -18.98 -10.94
C ALA A 355 -8.07 -18.85 -9.45
N GLY A 356 -7.49 -17.73 -9.03
CA GLY A 356 -6.90 -17.54 -7.68
C GLY A 356 -5.40 -17.24 -7.73
N PRO A 357 -4.69 -17.40 -6.60
CA PRO A 357 -3.25 -17.16 -6.51
C PRO A 357 -2.46 -18.04 -7.48
N GLY A 358 -1.52 -17.42 -8.20
CA GLY A 358 -0.63 -18.05 -9.17
C GLY A 358 0.82 -17.98 -8.72
N GLY A 359 1.62 -18.98 -9.12
CA GLY A 359 3.01 -19.14 -8.66
C GLY A 359 3.19 -19.21 -7.14
N ALA A 360 4.46 -19.17 -6.71
CA ALA A 360 4.83 -18.96 -5.31
C ALA A 360 5.05 -17.45 -5.05
N ALA A 361 4.95 -17.01 -3.80
CA ALA A 361 5.37 -15.66 -3.45
C ALA A 361 6.85 -15.42 -3.75
N PHE A 362 7.17 -14.21 -4.20
CA PHE A 362 8.54 -13.76 -4.43
C PHE A 362 8.85 -12.54 -3.55
N ARG A 363 10.11 -12.44 -3.12
CA ARG A 363 10.59 -11.29 -2.35
C ARG A 363 10.72 -10.07 -3.26
N VAL A 364 10.28 -8.91 -2.76
CA VAL A 364 10.25 -7.62 -3.47
C VAL A 364 11.42 -6.73 -3.07
N ASP A 365 11.79 -6.73 -1.79
CA ASP A 365 12.85 -5.88 -1.26
C ASP A 365 14.25 -6.48 -1.42
N ASP A 366 15.26 -5.75 -0.94
CA ASP A 366 16.67 -6.14 -0.85
C ASP A 366 17.22 -6.06 0.58
N SER A 367 16.37 -5.91 1.60
CA SER A 367 16.84 -5.62 2.96
C SER A 367 17.74 -6.75 3.51
N ALA A 368 18.94 -6.38 3.95
CA ALA A 368 19.89 -7.33 4.52
C ALA A 368 19.40 -7.91 5.87
N THR A 369 18.48 -7.21 6.54
CA THR A 369 18.03 -7.51 7.90
C THR A 369 16.55 -7.93 7.90
N PRO A 370 16.25 -9.22 8.16
CA PRO A 370 14.88 -9.68 8.34
C PRO A 370 14.15 -8.93 9.45
N TYR A 371 12.82 -8.83 9.34
CA TYR A 371 11.91 -8.14 10.26
C TYR A 371 12.08 -6.61 10.35
N THR A 372 12.82 -6.00 9.43
CA THR A 372 12.81 -4.53 9.30
C THR A 372 11.37 -4.06 9.03
N PRO A 373 10.86 -3.02 9.72
CA PRO A 373 9.60 -2.38 9.34
C PRO A 373 9.77 -1.65 8.01
N LEU A 374 9.16 -2.17 6.93
CA LEU A 374 9.41 -1.69 5.56
C LEU A 374 8.30 -0.83 4.93
N PHE A 375 7.05 -0.88 5.43
CA PHE A 375 5.89 -0.10 4.91
C PHE A 375 5.86 0.04 3.37
N ALA A 376 5.44 -1.01 2.68
CA ALA A 376 5.37 -1.04 1.23
C ALA A 376 4.20 -0.23 0.67
N SER A 377 4.32 0.17 -0.60
CA SER A 377 3.24 0.60 -1.49
C SER A 377 3.50 0.03 -2.88
N VAL A 378 2.44 -0.31 -3.63
CA VAL A 378 2.54 -0.88 -4.99
C VAL A 378 1.59 -0.15 -5.94
N GLY A 379 2.09 0.17 -7.13
CA GLY A 379 1.33 0.75 -8.24
C GLY A 379 1.53 -0.06 -9.52
N SER A 380 0.60 0.05 -10.46
CA SER A 380 0.62 -0.64 -11.74
C SER A 380 0.27 0.29 -12.90
N ASP A 381 0.77 0.01 -14.10
CA ASP A 381 0.27 0.63 -15.33
C ASP A 381 -0.81 -0.22 -16.02
N GLY A 382 -1.46 0.35 -17.05
CA GLY A 382 -2.49 -0.34 -17.82
C GLY A 382 -2.00 -1.58 -18.60
N SER A 383 -0.67 -1.73 -18.78
CA SER A 383 -0.05 -2.94 -19.34
C SER A 383 0.27 -3.99 -18.26
N GLY A 384 0.05 -3.65 -16.99
CA GLY A 384 0.26 -4.51 -15.82
C GLY A 384 1.65 -4.43 -15.21
N ASN A 385 2.60 -3.65 -15.76
CA ASN A 385 3.92 -3.52 -15.14
C ASN A 385 3.78 -2.85 -13.77
N LEU A 386 4.64 -3.25 -12.84
CA LEU A 386 4.53 -2.91 -11.43
C LEU A 386 5.67 -1.98 -11.00
N VAL A 387 5.38 -1.10 -10.05
CA VAL A 387 6.36 -0.40 -9.24
C VAL A 387 6.06 -0.65 -7.77
N PHE A 388 7.09 -1.01 -7.02
CA PHE A 388 7.02 -1.12 -5.56
C PHE A 388 7.89 -0.03 -4.96
N ALA A 389 7.41 0.61 -3.90
CA ALA A 389 8.17 1.52 -3.06
C ALA A 389 8.09 1.06 -1.60
N TRP A 390 9.16 1.22 -0.82
CA TRP A 390 9.22 0.85 0.59
C TRP A 390 10.29 1.67 1.32
N GLN A 391 10.16 1.85 2.64
CA GLN A 391 11.23 2.40 3.47
C GLN A 391 12.16 1.29 3.95
N ASN A 392 13.47 1.51 4.04
CA ASN A 392 14.43 0.55 4.58
C ASN A 392 15.51 1.30 5.37
N LEU A 393 16.35 0.60 6.14
CA LEU A 393 17.52 1.22 6.76
C LEU A 393 18.45 1.82 5.69
N SER A 394 19.07 2.95 5.99
CA SER A 394 19.96 3.61 5.05
C SER A 394 21.22 2.79 4.75
N ALA A 395 21.61 2.78 3.48
CA ALA A 395 22.86 2.18 3.00
C ALA A 395 24.11 2.92 3.51
N ASP A 396 23.96 4.15 4.01
CA ASP A 396 25.05 4.98 4.52
C ASP A 396 25.45 4.64 5.97
N GLY A 397 24.70 3.76 6.65
CA GLY A 397 25.08 3.13 7.93
C GLY A 397 24.86 3.99 9.18
N ASP A 398 24.23 5.15 9.03
CA ASP A 398 23.84 6.11 10.08
C ASP A 398 22.65 5.63 10.97
N ARG A 399 21.98 4.54 10.56
CA ARG A 399 20.75 3.96 11.15
C ARG A 399 19.46 4.74 10.86
N SER A 400 19.50 5.72 9.96
CA SER A 400 18.31 6.37 9.45
C SER A 400 17.55 5.45 8.48
N ARG A 401 16.54 5.99 7.82
CA ARG A 401 15.72 5.29 6.83
C ARG A 401 15.65 6.07 5.54
N ASP A 402 15.84 5.37 4.43
CA ASP A 402 15.56 5.88 3.09
C ASP A 402 14.32 5.22 2.51
N VAL A 403 13.79 5.82 1.44
CA VAL A 403 12.83 5.21 0.54
C VAL A 403 13.57 4.54 -0.62
N TYR A 404 13.19 3.31 -0.93
CA TYR A 404 13.66 2.52 -2.06
C TYR A 404 12.50 2.15 -2.98
N ALA A 405 12.80 1.90 -4.25
CA ALA A 405 11.82 1.38 -5.20
C ALA A 405 12.42 0.32 -6.12
N ARG A 406 11.56 -0.51 -6.72
CA ARG A 406 11.92 -1.51 -7.75
C ARG A 406 10.82 -1.66 -8.78
N LEU A 407 11.21 -1.79 -10.05
CA LEU A 407 10.33 -2.03 -11.18
C LEU A 407 10.25 -3.52 -11.52
N LEU A 408 9.04 -4.03 -11.69
CA LEU A 408 8.75 -5.39 -12.13
C LEU A 408 7.90 -5.34 -13.42
N GLY A 409 8.08 -6.34 -14.28
CA GLY A 409 7.20 -6.61 -15.42
C GLY A 409 5.80 -7.06 -14.99
N PRO A 410 4.90 -7.34 -15.95
CA PRO A 410 3.52 -7.65 -15.65
C PRO A 410 3.37 -9.00 -14.97
N CYS A 411 2.46 -9.08 -14.00
CA CYS A 411 2.13 -10.35 -13.34
C CYS A 411 1.57 -11.35 -14.37
N GLN A 412 2.17 -12.54 -14.43
CA GLN A 412 1.61 -13.72 -15.09
C GLN A 412 1.38 -14.79 -14.00
N PRO A 413 0.16 -15.30 -13.82
CA PRO A 413 -0.18 -16.27 -12.76
C PRO A 413 0.29 -17.71 -13.07
#